data_AF-A0A0S2I450-F1
#
_entry.id   AF-A0A0S2I450-F1
#
_cell.length_a   1.000
_cell.length_b   1.000
_cell.length_c   1.000
_cell.angle_alpha   90.00
_cell.angle_beta   90.00
_cell.angle_gamma   90.00
#
_symmetry.space_group_name_H-M   'P 1'
#
loop_
_entity.id
_entity.type
_entity.pdbx_description
1 polymer ?
#
loop_
_entity_poly.entity_id
_entity_poly.type
_entity_poly.pdbx_seq_one_letter_code
_entity_poly.pdbx_strand_id
1 'polypeptide(L)'
;MKHLFIIVFFITFLGLNIGAQTLTDSDIVGTWTVKKVNLLIELSEEQKQKMKVLEDAFLNSKFEFEADKNFSFLFEFKDMEIQNGHWKYDELSNSFIIQEWKNKETDKGKLMAIKGKREGEKILFFLDESNLVLEMEKEQ
;
A
#
# COMPACT_ATOMS: atom_id res chain seq x y z
N MET A 1 -7.84 -32.97 37.58
CA MET A 1 -8.15 -33.05 36.12
C MET A 1 -8.98 -31.89 35.58
N LYS A 2 -9.87 -31.24 36.34
CA LYS A 2 -10.64 -30.07 35.86
C LYS A 2 -9.82 -28.77 35.65
N HIS A 3 -8.76 -28.56 36.44
CA HIS A 3 -7.90 -27.37 36.30
C HIS A 3 -6.90 -27.44 35.13
N LEU A 4 -6.61 -28.64 34.61
CA LEU A 4 -5.72 -28.82 33.47
C LEU A 4 -6.37 -28.34 32.16
N PHE A 5 -7.70 -28.42 32.07
CA PHE A 5 -8.47 -27.98 30.89
C PHE A 5 -8.52 -26.46 30.74
N ILE A 6 -8.45 -25.70 31.84
CA ILE A 6 -8.51 -24.23 31.82
C ILE A 6 -7.21 -23.63 31.29
N ILE A 7 -6.06 -24.26 31.59
CA ILE A 7 -4.75 -23.79 31.13
C ILE A 7 -4.59 -24.00 29.61
N VAL A 8 -5.10 -25.12 29.08
CA VAL A 8 -5.08 -25.39 27.63
C VAL A 8 -5.95 -24.40 26.85
N PHE A 9 -7.08 -23.95 27.41
CA PHE A 9 -7.96 -22.96 26.76
C PHE A 9 -7.35 -21.55 26.71
N PHE A 10 -6.51 -21.18 27.69
CA PHE A 10 -5.84 -19.87 27.73
C PHE A 10 -4.70 -19.76 26.70
N ILE A 11 -4.01 -20.88 26.41
CA ILE A 11 -2.89 -20.92 25.46
C ILE A 11 -3.37 -20.81 24.00
N THR A 12 -4.57 -21.31 23.68
CA THR A 12 -5.13 -21.20 22.32
C THR A 12 -5.63 -19.80 21.95
N PHE A 13 -5.96 -18.95 22.93
CA PHE A 13 -6.45 -17.58 22.67
C PHE A 13 -5.33 -16.58 22.33
N LEU A 14 -4.09 -16.86 22.77
CA LEU A 14 -2.93 -16.00 22.50
C LEU A 14 -2.37 -16.18 21.08
N GLY A 15 -2.75 -17.24 20.36
CA GLY A 15 -2.18 -17.58 19.05
C GLY A 15 -2.87 -16.99 17.82
N LEU A 16 -3.94 -16.19 17.97
CA LEU A 16 -4.83 -15.83 16.85
C LEU A 16 -4.75 -14.39 16.34
N ASN A 17 -3.80 -13.56 16.81
CA ASN A 17 -3.68 -12.17 16.35
C ASN A 17 -2.41 -11.89 15.54
N ILE A 18 -2.04 -12.77 14.60
CA ILE A 18 -1.23 -12.32 13.45
C ILE A 18 -2.22 -11.74 12.42
N GLY A 19 -2.98 -10.74 12.88
CA GLY A 19 -3.92 -9.98 12.08
C GLY A 19 -3.15 -9.00 11.22
N ALA A 20 -3.61 -8.83 9.99
CA ALA A 20 -2.96 -7.93 9.06
C ALA A 20 -2.78 -6.53 9.65
N GLN A 21 -1.54 -6.05 9.70
CA GLN A 21 -1.17 -4.81 10.37
C GLN A 21 -1.08 -3.68 9.35
N THR A 22 -1.68 -2.52 9.66
CA THR A 22 -1.44 -1.30 8.88
C THR A 22 0.04 -0.91 8.99
N LEU A 23 0.63 -0.44 7.89
CA LEU A 23 1.97 0.14 7.92
C LEU A 23 1.99 1.49 8.65
N THR A 24 3.01 1.70 9.47
CA THR A 24 3.26 2.99 10.13
C THR A 24 4.14 3.91 9.27
N ASP A 25 4.27 5.17 9.70
CA ASP A 25 5.17 6.17 9.11
C ASP A 25 6.62 5.68 8.96
N SER A 26 7.14 4.94 9.94
CA SER A 26 8.50 4.40 9.86
C SER A 26 8.59 3.19 8.93
N ASP A 27 7.52 2.40 8.83
CA ASP A 27 7.52 1.19 8.01
C ASP A 27 7.53 1.53 6.52
N ILE A 28 6.77 2.57 6.13
CA ILE A 28 6.57 2.97 4.73
C ILE A 28 7.82 3.60 4.12
N VAL A 29 8.69 4.23 4.91
CA VAL A 29 9.91 4.89 4.39
C VAL A 29 10.81 3.87 3.68
N GLY A 30 11.20 4.18 2.45
CA GLY A 30 12.04 3.36 1.59
C GLY A 30 11.51 3.30 0.15
N THR A 31 12.21 2.53 -0.68
CA THR A 31 11.83 2.27 -2.07
C THR A 31 11.06 0.95 -2.15
N TRP A 32 9.90 0.99 -2.79
CA TRP A 32 9.01 -0.15 -2.95
C TRP A 32 8.75 -0.42 -4.42
N THR A 33 9.01 -1.64 -4.84
CA THR A 33 8.83 -2.06 -6.23
C THR A 33 7.60 -2.96 -6.34
N VAL A 34 6.73 -2.67 -7.30
CA VAL A 34 5.54 -3.48 -7.57
C VAL A 34 5.94 -4.82 -8.17
N LYS A 35 5.55 -5.91 -7.54
CA LYS A 35 5.83 -7.29 -7.99
C LYS A 35 4.61 -7.98 -8.57
N LYS A 36 3.42 -7.54 -8.18
CA LYS A 36 2.16 -8.07 -8.67
C LYS A 36 1.05 -7.04 -8.57
N VAL A 37 0.14 -7.05 -9.53
CA VAL A 37 -1.09 -6.27 -9.50
C VAL A 37 -2.25 -7.23 -9.29
N ASN A 38 -3.12 -6.92 -8.34
CA ASN A 38 -4.37 -7.64 -8.11
C ASN A 38 -5.54 -6.67 -8.24
N LEU A 39 -6.72 -7.22 -8.51
CA LEU A 39 -7.96 -6.47 -8.63
C LEU A 39 -8.99 -6.89 -7.59
N LEU A 40 -9.75 -5.93 -7.11
CA LEU A 40 -10.86 -6.14 -6.18
C LEU A 40 -12.20 -6.45 -6.88
N ILE A 41 -12.25 -6.40 -8.21
CA ILE A 41 -13.45 -6.61 -9.00
C ILE A 41 -13.24 -7.68 -10.08
N GLU A 42 -14.33 -8.35 -10.45
CA GLU A 42 -14.36 -9.20 -11.64
C GLU A 42 -14.50 -8.34 -12.90
N LEU A 43 -13.71 -8.67 -13.92
CA LEU A 43 -13.70 -7.95 -15.20
C LEU A 43 -14.32 -8.82 -16.30
N SER A 44 -15.02 -8.19 -17.24
CA SER A 44 -15.36 -8.82 -18.52
C SER A 44 -14.11 -9.10 -19.36
N GLU A 45 -14.20 -9.99 -20.35
CA GLU A 45 -13.05 -10.30 -21.22
C GLU A 45 -12.46 -9.07 -21.94
N GLU A 46 -13.29 -8.12 -22.36
CA GLU A 46 -12.83 -6.87 -22.97
C GLU A 46 -12.08 -5.98 -21.96
N GLN A 47 -12.57 -5.92 -20.72
CA GLN A 47 -11.94 -5.16 -19.65
C GLN A 47 -10.60 -5.78 -19.23
N LYS A 48 -10.50 -7.12 -19.23
CA LYS A 48 -9.24 -7.82 -18.93
C LYS A 48 -8.11 -7.43 -19.88
N GLN A 49 -8.40 -7.24 -21.17
CA GLN A 49 -7.38 -6.81 -22.14
C GLN A 49 -6.85 -5.41 -21.84
N LYS A 50 -7.74 -4.47 -21.54
CA LYS A 50 -7.36 -3.10 -21.15
C LYS A 50 -6.61 -3.09 -19.83
N MET A 51 -7.01 -3.93 -18.88
CA MET A 51 -6.34 -4.08 -17.59
C MET A 51 -4.93 -4.64 -17.74
N LYS A 52 -4.70 -5.58 -18.66
CA LYS A 52 -3.37 -6.16 -18.86
C LYS A 52 -2.32 -5.09 -19.18
N VAL A 53 -2.68 -4.10 -20.00
CA VAL A 53 -1.79 -2.96 -20.31
C VAL A 53 -1.46 -2.17 -19.04
N LEU A 54 -2.46 -1.96 -18.17
CA LEU A 54 -2.26 -1.26 -16.91
C LEU A 54 -1.40 -2.07 -15.94
N GLU A 55 -1.66 -3.37 -15.81
CA GLU A 55 -0.87 -4.31 -15.00
C GLU A 55 0.59 -4.32 -15.44
N ASP A 56 0.84 -4.44 -16.76
CA ASP A 56 2.17 -4.43 -17.33
C ASP A 56 2.92 -3.11 -17.02
N ALA A 57 2.22 -1.96 -17.07
CA ALA A 57 2.80 -0.65 -16.76
C ALA A 57 3.11 -0.46 -15.27
N PHE A 58 2.29 -1.02 -14.37
CA PHE A 58 2.55 -1.02 -12.93
C PHE A 58 3.66 -1.98 -12.54
N LEU A 59 3.86 -3.07 -13.27
CA LEU A 59 4.90 -4.04 -12.94
C LEU A 59 6.28 -3.38 -12.96
N ASN A 60 7.05 -3.57 -11.88
CA ASN A 60 8.35 -2.93 -11.65
C ASN A 60 8.35 -1.40 -11.49
N SER A 61 7.18 -0.76 -11.46
CA SER A 61 7.09 0.64 -11.01
C SER A 61 7.54 0.78 -9.56
N LYS A 62 8.04 1.95 -9.19
CA LYS A 62 8.62 2.20 -7.87
C LYS A 62 7.92 3.34 -7.14
N PHE A 63 7.69 3.13 -5.86
CA PHE A 63 7.18 4.12 -4.91
C PHE A 63 8.30 4.41 -3.91
N GLU A 64 8.76 5.65 -3.88
CA GLU A 64 9.86 6.09 -3.01
C GLU A 64 9.29 7.01 -1.94
N PHE A 65 9.33 6.56 -0.70
CA PHE A 65 8.92 7.34 0.47
C PHE A 65 10.16 7.74 1.24
N GLU A 66 10.55 9.00 1.16
CA GLU A 66 11.72 9.51 1.87
C GLU A 66 11.37 9.95 3.29
N ALA A 67 12.34 9.86 4.20
CA ALA A 67 12.16 10.20 5.62
C ALA A 67 11.80 11.69 5.84
N ASP A 68 12.18 12.57 4.91
CA ASP A 68 11.89 14.00 4.91
C ASP A 68 10.50 14.36 4.33
N LYS A 69 9.66 13.34 4.10
CA LYS A 69 8.33 13.43 3.51
C LYS A 69 8.30 13.67 1.99
N ASN A 70 9.43 13.59 1.30
CA ASN A 70 9.45 13.57 -0.16
C ASN A 70 8.96 12.22 -0.70
N PHE A 71 8.24 12.29 -1.82
CA PHE A 71 7.68 11.15 -2.50
C PHE A 71 7.97 11.20 -4.00
N SER A 72 8.39 10.06 -4.54
CA SER A 72 8.48 9.85 -5.99
C SER A 72 7.73 8.59 -6.40
N PHE A 73 6.99 8.66 -7.50
CA PHE A 73 6.38 7.50 -8.16
C PHE A 73 7.01 7.36 -9.54
N LEU A 74 7.93 6.40 -9.66
CA LEU A 74 8.63 6.09 -10.91
C LEU A 74 7.80 5.09 -11.71
N PHE A 75 7.25 5.57 -12.81
CA PHE A 75 6.31 4.81 -13.64
C PHE A 75 6.72 4.86 -15.11
N GLU A 76 6.32 3.85 -15.89
CA GLU A 76 6.66 3.76 -17.31
C GLU A 76 6.09 4.95 -18.10
N PHE A 77 4.83 5.31 -17.82
CA PHE A 77 4.20 6.47 -18.44
C PHE A 77 4.63 7.76 -17.75
N LYS A 78 5.53 8.50 -18.39
CA LYS A 78 6.11 9.75 -17.87
C LYS A 78 5.09 10.79 -17.45
N ASP A 79 3.96 10.87 -18.13
CA ASP A 79 2.89 11.82 -17.79
C ASP A 79 2.19 11.50 -16.46
N MET A 80 2.35 10.28 -15.94
CA MET A 80 1.81 9.85 -14.64
C MET A 80 2.89 9.71 -13.56
N GLU A 81 4.15 10.00 -13.89
CA GLU A 81 5.24 10.02 -12.93
C GLU A 81 5.00 11.15 -11.92
N ILE A 82 5.21 10.87 -10.64
CA ILE A 82 5.19 11.90 -9.60
C ILE A 82 6.62 12.13 -9.18
N GLN A 83 7.10 13.35 -9.36
CA GLN A 83 8.39 13.79 -8.83
C GLN A 83 8.15 14.94 -7.87
N ASN A 84 8.85 14.93 -6.73
CA ASN A 84 8.68 15.94 -5.68
C ASN A 84 7.23 15.99 -5.16
N GLY A 85 6.63 14.83 -4.92
CA GLY A 85 5.42 14.71 -4.12
C GLY A 85 5.74 14.93 -2.65
N HIS A 86 4.73 15.30 -1.87
CA HIS A 86 4.80 15.27 -0.41
C HIS A 86 3.86 14.18 0.09
N TRP A 87 4.35 13.30 0.97
CA TRP A 87 3.52 12.29 1.62
C TRP A 87 3.25 12.63 3.08
N LYS A 88 2.02 12.37 3.53
CA LYS A 88 1.64 12.46 4.94
C LYS A 88 0.68 11.33 5.30
N TYR A 89 0.74 10.85 6.53
CA TYR A 89 -0.22 9.87 7.00
C TYR A 89 -1.46 10.57 7.55
N ASP A 90 -2.63 10.09 7.12
CA ASP A 90 -3.93 10.53 7.62
C ASP A 90 -4.51 9.43 8.52
N GLU A 91 -4.57 9.71 9.83
CA GLU A 91 -5.06 8.75 10.83
C GLU A 91 -6.55 8.44 10.64
N LEU A 92 -7.35 9.38 10.13
CA LEU A 92 -8.79 9.21 9.96
C LEU A 92 -9.11 8.18 8.88
N SER A 93 -8.45 8.26 7.73
CA SER A 93 -8.61 7.30 6.64
C SER A 93 -7.63 6.12 6.72
N ASN A 94 -6.66 6.15 7.65
CA ASN A 94 -5.61 5.16 7.79
C ASN A 94 -4.84 4.96 6.46
N SER A 95 -4.49 6.09 5.82
CA SER A 95 -3.88 6.14 4.48
C SER A 95 -2.70 7.09 4.43
N PHE A 96 -1.74 6.79 3.58
CA PHE A 96 -0.72 7.74 3.13
C PHE A 96 -1.30 8.59 2.00
N ILE A 97 -1.39 9.89 2.23
CA ILE A 97 -1.85 10.87 1.26
C ILE A 97 -0.65 11.44 0.54
N ILE A 98 -0.64 11.32 -0.79
CA ILE A 98 0.35 11.93 -1.68
C ILE A 98 -0.28 13.20 -2.27
N GLN A 99 0.46 14.30 -2.21
CA GLN A 99 0.03 15.60 -2.73
C GLN A 99 1.19 16.37 -3.36
N GLU A 100 0.89 17.41 -4.13
CA GLU A 100 1.93 18.30 -4.66
C GLU A 100 2.71 18.98 -3.51
N TRP A 101 4.04 19.03 -3.58
CA TRP A 101 4.88 19.60 -2.51
C TRP A 101 4.52 21.04 -2.13
N LYS A 102 4.14 21.87 -3.12
CA LYS A 102 3.71 23.27 -2.89
C LYS A 102 2.49 23.38 -1.96
N ASN A 103 1.71 22.31 -1.82
CA ASN A 103 0.50 22.25 -1.00
C ASN A 103 0.71 21.48 0.31
N LYS A 104 1.97 21.19 0.71
CA LYS A 104 2.29 20.32 1.87
C LYS A 104 1.60 20.69 3.18
N GLU A 105 1.35 21.98 3.40
CA GLU A 105 0.69 22.52 4.61
C GLU A 105 -0.85 22.57 4.51
N THR A 106 -1.43 22.02 3.43
CA THR A 106 -2.88 22.05 3.17
C THR A 106 -3.39 20.65 2.83
N ASP A 107 -4.71 20.52 2.70
CA ASP A 107 -5.39 19.32 2.20
C ASP A 107 -5.79 19.42 0.72
N LYS A 108 -5.22 20.41 0.00
CA LYS A 108 -5.47 20.62 -1.43
C LYS A 108 -4.39 19.92 -2.26
N GLY A 109 -4.73 19.63 -3.52
CA GLY A 109 -3.77 19.06 -4.47
C GLY A 109 -3.35 17.62 -4.16
N LYS A 110 -4.27 16.85 -3.58
CA LYS A 110 -4.14 15.40 -3.44
C LYS A 110 -3.97 14.78 -4.83
N LEU A 111 -2.94 13.95 -4.97
CA LEU A 111 -2.62 13.19 -6.18
C LEU A 111 -3.01 11.72 -6.03
N MET A 112 -2.84 11.15 -4.83
CA MET A 112 -3.09 9.74 -4.56
C MET A 112 -3.35 9.52 -3.07
N ALA A 113 -4.09 8.45 -2.74
CA ALA A 113 -4.12 7.88 -1.38
C ALA A 113 -3.77 6.39 -1.45
N ILE A 114 -2.90 5.97 -0.53
CA ILE A 114 -2.37 4.61 -0.46
C ILE A 114 -2.63 4.07 0.94
N LYS A 115 -3.36 2.96 1.06
CA LYS A 115 -3.44 2.19 2.31
C LYS A 115 -2.41 1.08 2.26
N GLY A 116 -1.41 1.16 3.14
CA GLY A 116 -0.38 0.13 3.28
C GLY A 116 -0.79 -0.92 4.30
N LYS A 117 -0.74 -2.20 3.92
CA LYS A 117 -1.13 -3.32 4.79
C LYS A 117 -0.11 -4.45 4.69
N ARG A 118 0.21 -5.06 5.82
CA ARG A 118 0.99 -6.30 5.89
C ARG A 118 0.06 -7.49 6.01
N GLU A 119 0.17 -8.46 5.10
CA GLU A 119 -0.55 -9.73 5.14
C GLU A 119 0.45 -10.90 5.14
N GLY A 120 0.78 -11.40 6.33
CA GLY A 120 1.88 -12.35 6.49
C GLY A 120 3.22 -11.72 6.12
N GLU A 121 3.92 -12.32 5.17
CA GLU A 121 5.19 -11.80 4.64
C GLU A 121 4.99 -10.74 3.53
N LYS A 122 3.76 -10.59 3.02
CA LYS A 122 3.46 -9.71 1.90
C LYS A 122 3.14 -8.30 2.37
N ILE A 123 3.53 -7.33 1.56
CA ILE A 123 3.13 -5.94 1.70
C ILE A 123 2.20 -5.58 0.55
N LEU A 124 1.05 -5.02 0.87
CA LEU A 124 0.01 -4.66 -0.06
C LEU A 124 -0.26 -3.16 0.01
N PHE A 125 -0.24 -2.49 -1.14
CA PHE A 125 -0.68 -1.11 -1.30
C PHE A 125 -2.04 -1.10 -1.99
N PHE A 126 -3.07 -0.64 -1.28
CA PHE A 126 -4.40 -0.42 -1.83
C PHE A 126 -4.49 1.03 -2.27
N LEU A 127 -4.74 1.27 -3.55
CA LEU A 127 -4.89 2.61 -4.10
C LEU A 127 -6.36 3.03 -3.99
N ASP A 128 -6.66 3.97 -3.10
CA ASP A 128 -8.02 4.21 -2.58
C ASP A 128 -9.06 4.65 -3.64
N GLU A 129 -8.59 5.18 -4.77
CA GLU A 129 -9.42 5.66 -5.88
C GLU A 129 -9.48 4.66 -7.04
N SER A 130 -8.95 3.45 -6.84
CA SER A 130 -8.95 2.39 -7.83
C SER A 130 -9.29 1.03 -7.20
N ASN A 131 -9.59 0.05 -8.05
CA ASN A 131 -9.75 -1.34 -7.60
C ASN A 131 -8.42 -2.11 -7.59
N LEU A 132 -7.28 -1.40 -7.65
CA LEU A 132 -5.94 -2.00 -7.71
C LEU A 132 -5.36 -2.23 -6.32
N VAL A 133 -4.79 -3.41 -6.15
CA VAL A 133 -3.97 -3.78 -5.00
C VAL A 133 -2.61 -4.22 -5.51
N LEU A 134 -1.58 -3.49 -5.11
CA LEU A 134 -0.21 -3.72 -5.52
C LEU A 134 0.50 -4.55 -4.45
N GLU A 135 1.04 -5.70 -4.83
CA GLU A 135 1.97 -6.46 -3.97
C GLU A 135 3.36 -5.85 -4.12
N MET A 136 3.92 -5.42 -3.00
CA MET A 136 5.14 -4.62 -2.94
C MET A 136 6.30 -5.42 -2.37
N GLU A 137 7.49 -5.18 -2.90
CA GLU A 137 8.75 -5.61 -2.32
C GLU A 137 9.58 -4.37 -1.97
N LYS A 138 10.08 -4.31 -0.74
CA LYS A 138 10.98 -3.23 -0.31
C LYS A 138 12.38 -3.49 -0.86
N GLU A 139 12.99 -2.51 -1.49
CA GLU A 139 14.40 -2.59 -1.89
C GLU A 139 15.28 -2.51 -0.62
N GLN A 140 16.35 -3.32 -0.60
CA GLN A 140 17.30 -3.40 0.53
C GLN A 140 18.27 -2.21 0.55
#